data_AF-A0A542URZ8-F1
#
_entry.id   AF-A0A542URZ8-F1
#
_cell.length_a   1.000
_cell.length_b   1.000
_cell.length_c   1.000
_cell.angle_alpha   90.00
_cell.angle_beta   90.00
_cell.angle_gamma   90.00
#
_symmetry.space_group_name_H-M   'P 1'
#
loop_
_entity.id
_entity.type
_entity.pdbx_description
1 polymer ?
#
loop_
_entity_poly.entity_id
_entity_poly.type
_entity_poly.pdbx_seq_one_letter_code
_entity_poly.pdbx_strand_id
1 'polypeptide(L)' 'MVRGRREKLDMTAWLAKYLLGPASVAPPQRPGRPATDAEREREQGLQAGFERVQDAAGRTYLVDRSTRPAPGSTPDPDA' A
#
# COMPACT_ATOMS: atom_id res chain seq x y z
N MET A 1 9.37 42.09 -21.71
CA MET A 1 10.26 40.92 -21.85
C MET A 1 10.18 40.09 -20.58
N VAL A 2 9.57 38.89 -20.59
CA VAL A 2 9.61 37.95 -19.45
C VAL A 2 10.21 36.64 -19.97
N ARG A 3 11.48 36.41 -19.60
CA ARG A 3 12.32 35.27 -19.97
C ARG A 3 11.89 33.99 -19.26
N GLY A 4 12.21 32.88 -19.91
CA GLY A 4 11.81 31.50 -19.63
C GLY A 4 12.01 31.02 -18.19
N ARG A 5 10.97 30.33 -17.71
CA ARG A 5 11.01 29.54 -16.46
C ARG A 5 10.09 28.32 -16.53
N ARG A 6 9.92 27.70 -17.71
CA ARG A 6 9.00 26.56 -17.93
C ARG A 6 9.68 25.20 -18.17
N GLU A 7 10.96 25.15 -18.54
CA GLU A 7 11.60 23.89 -18.98
C GLU A 7 12.15 23.02 -17.84
N LYS A 8 12.62 23.63 -16.74
CA LYS A 8 13.28 22.89 -15.65
C LYS A 8 12.34 22.00 -14.82
N LEU A 9 11.03 22.30 -14.86
CA LEU A 9 10.02 21.52 -14.15
C LEU A 9 9.71 20.20 -14.86
N ASP A 10 9.79 20.16 -16.19
CA ASP A 10 9.44 18.97 -16.97
C ASP A 10 10.49 17.85 -16.83
N MET A 11 11.78 18.18 -16.86
CA MET A 11 12.84 17.15 -16.80
C MET A 11 12.90 16.45 -15.43
N THR A 12 12.65 17.19 -14.35
CA THR A 12 12.60 16.63 -12.98
C THR A 12 11.34 15.78 -12.77
N ALA A 13 10.19 16.21 -13.31
CA ALA A 13 8.95 15.43 -13.29
C ALA A 13 9.05 14.16 -14.15
N TRP A 14 9.74 14.23 -15.29
CA TRP A 14 10.04 13.09 -16.15
C TRP A 14 10.93 12.08 -15.44
N LEU A 15 12.02 12.53 -14.79
CA LEU A 15 12.89 11.66 -13.99
C LEU A 15 12.13 10.98 -12.83
N ALA A 16 11.27 11.71 -12.11
CA ALA A 16 10.45 11.14 -11.03
C ALA A 16 9.47 10.05 -11.52
N LYS A 17 8.92 10.21 -12.74
CA LYS A 17 8.04 9.22 -13.37
C LYS A 17 8.78 7.94 -13.76
N TYR A 18 10.03 8.03 -14.21
CA TYR A 18 10.77 6.90 -14.79
C TYR A 18 11.76 6.21 -13.83
N LEU A 19 12.23 6.88 -12.77
CA LEU A 19 13.23 6.33 -11.85
C LEU A 19 12.71 5.90 -10.47
N LEU A 20 11.52 6.36 -10.03
CA LEU A 20 11.16 6.30 -8.59
C LEU A 20 9.87 5.56 -8.23
N GLY A 21 9.27 4.76 -9.11
CA GLY A 21 8.17 3.90 -8.69
C GLY A 21 7.53 3.06 -9.79
N PRO A 22 6.82 1.99 -9.42
CA PRO A 22 5.99 1.24 -10.37
C PRO A 22 5.03 2.19 -11.08
N ALA A 23 4.69 1.88 -12.33
CA ALA A 23 3.91 2.72 -13.24
C ALA A 23 2.71 3.39 -12.55
N SER A 24 2.92 4.62 -12.07
CA SER A 24 1.88 5.36 -11.38
C SER A 24 0.99 6.00 -12.42
N VAL A 25 -0.25 5.53 -12.52
CA VAL A 25 -1.23 5.95 -13.55
C VAL A 25 -1.72 7.38 -13.31
N ALA A 26 -1.47 7.94 -12.13
CA ALA A 26 -1.81 9.30 -11.77
C ALA A 26 -0.56 10.14 -11.45
N PRO A 27 -0.55 11.43 -11.84
CA PRO A 27 0.51 12.34 -11.41
C PRO A 27 0.49 12.47 -9.88
N PRO A 28 1.63 12.31 -9.18
CA PRO A 28 1.70 12.23 -7.71
C PRO A 28 1.28 13.53 -7.02
N GLN A 29 1.29 14.65 -7.75
CA GLN A 29 0.98 15.97 -7.22
C GLN A 29 -0.52 16.32 -7.27
N ARG A 30 -1.36 15.45 -7.85
CA ARG A 30 -2.81 15.72 -7.85
C ARG A 30 -3.43 15.22 -6.55
N PRO A 31 -4.20 16.06 -5.83
CA PRO A 31 -5.00 15.56 -4.72
C PRO A 31 -5.94 14.47 -5.25
N GLY A 32 -5.90 13.30 -4.62
CA GLY A 32 -6.79 12.20 -4.94
C GLY A 32 -8.25 12.55 -4.64
N ARG A 33 -9.19 11.83 -5.24
CA ARG A 33 -10.59 11.88 -4.83
C ARG A 33 -10.67 11.40 -3.37
N PRO A 34 -11.51 12.01 -2.51
CA PRO A 34 -11.76 11.48 -1.18
C PRO A 34 -12.36 10.06 -1.26
N ALA A 35 -11.90 9.17 -0.37
CA ALA A 35 -12.50 7.84 -0.21
C ALA A 35 -13.94 7.96 0.29
N THR A 36 -14.83 7.19 -0.31
CA THR A 36 -16.20 6.98 0.14
C THR A 36 -16.22 6.21 1.45
N ASP A 37 -17.33 6.28 2.19
CA ASP A 37 -17.45 5.56 3.47
C ASP A 37 -17.34 4.03 3.27
N ALA A 38 -17.89 3.50 2.17
CA ALA A 38 -17.78 2.08 1.82
C ALA A 38 -16.34 1.65 1.54
N GLU A 39 -15.53 2.51 0.90
CA GLU A 39 -14.10 2.25 0.68
C GLU A 39 -13.33 2.29 1.99
N ARG A 40 -13.64 3.24 2.89
CA ARG A 40 -12.99 3.30 4.21
C ARG A 40 -13.33 2.09 5.07
N GLU A 41 -14.58 1.64 5.04
CA GLU A 41 -15.01 0.45 5.78
C GLU A 41 -14.30 -0.81 5.28
N ARG A 42 -14.16 -0.96 3.96
CA ARG A 42 -13.36 -2.06 3.38
C ARG A 42 -11.89 -1.99 3.78
N GLU A 43 -11.27 -0.82 3.72
CA GLU A 43 -9.87 -0.62 4.12
C GLU A 43 -9.67 -0.98 5.60
N GLN A 44 -10.58 -0.54 6.47
CA GLN A 44 -10.55 -0.89 7.89
C GLN A 44 -10.72 -2.40 8.10
N GLY A 45 -11.61 -3.04 7.35
CA GLY A 45 -11.79 -4.49 7.40
C GLY A 45 -10.52 -5.24 7.00
N LEU A 46 -9.84 -4.80 5.93
CA LEU A 46 -8.55 -5.35 5.52
C LEU A 46 -7.50 -5.14 6.62
N GLN A 47 -7.36 -3.93 7.15
CA GLN A 47 -6.37 -3.65 8.19
C GLN A 47 -6.61 -4.46 9.48
N ALA A 48 -7.87 -4.70 9.84
CA ALA A 48 -8.25 -5.51 10.99
C ALA A 48 -8.02 -7.01 10.74
N GLY A 49 -8.22 -7.49 9.51
CA GLY A 49 -8.13 -8.91 9.15
C GLY A 49 -6.71 -9.46 9.03
N PHE A 50 -5.70 -8.62 8.83
CA PHE A 50 -4.32 -9.06 8.64
C PHE A 50 -3.39 -8.67 9.81
N GLU A 51 -2.32 -9.43 9.97
CA GLU A 51 -1.23 -9.17 10.91
C GLU A 51 0.11 -9.14 10.16
N ARG A 52 0.96 -8.16 10.47
CA ARG A 52 2.33 -8.11 9.93
C ARG A 52 3.23 -9.01 10.77
N VAL A 53 3.87 -9.97 10.13
CA VAL A 53 4.82 -10.90 10.75
C VAL A 53 6.19 -10.72 10.11
N GLN A 54 7.24 -10.72 10.91
CA GLN A 54 8.63 -10.73 10.44
C GLN A 54 9.26 -12.09 10.76
N ASP A 55 9.92 -12.70 9.77
CA ASP A 55 10.64 -13.97 9.98
C ASP A 55 12.07 -13.74 10.52
N ALA A 56 12.75 -14.83 10.86
CA ALA A 56 14.13 -14.80 11.35
C ALA A 56 15.15 -14.29 10.30
N ALA A 57 14.79 -14.30 9.02
CA ALA A 57 15.59 -13.74 7.92
C ALA A 57 15.30 -12.24 7.68
N GLY A 58 14.41 -11.62 8.48
CA GLY A 58 14.02 -10.22 8.38
C GLY A 58 12.96 -9.92 7.31
N ARG A 59 12.42 -10.94 6.63
CA ARG A 59 11.37 -10.77 5.62
C ARG A 59 10.03 -10.50 6.30
N THR A 60 9.26 -9.55 5.75
CA THR A 60 7.96 -9.14 6.30
C THR A 60 6.81 -9.67 5.46
N TYR A 61 5.82 -10.26 6.12
CA TYR A 61 4.63 -10.85 5.51
C TYR A 61 3.36 -10.31 6.14
N LEU A 62 2.25 -10.36 5.40
CA LEU A 62 0.90 -10.18 5.94
C LEU A 62 0.27 -11.56 6.08
N VAL A 63 -0.23 -11.87 7.27
CA VAL A 63 -0.89 -13.13 7.58
C VAL A 63 -2.35 -12.86 7.91
N ASP A 64 -3.25 -13.62 7.30
CA ASP A 64 -4.68 -13.54 7.59
C ASP A 64 -4.96 -14.09 8.99
N ARG A 65 -5.56 -13.27 9.85
CA ARG A 65 -5.90 -13.65 11.23
C ARG A 65 -6.96 -14.74 11.29
N SER A 66 -7.82 -14.87 10.28
CA SER A 66 -8.84 -15.94 10.22
C SER A 66 -8.24 -17.34 10.11
N THR A 67 -7.03 -17.44 9.56
CA THR A 67 -6.29 -18.69 9.45
C THR A 67 -5.55 -19.07 10.73
N ARG A 68 -5.51 -18.18 11.72
CA ARG A 68 -4.84 -18.44 12.99
C ARG A 68 -5.79 -19.20 13.92
N PRO A 69 -5.43 -20.42 14.36
CA PRO A 69 -6.21 -21.11 15.38
C PRO A 69 -6.25 -20.27 16.65
N ALA A 70 -7.43 -20.23 17.29
CA ALA A 70 -7.59 -19.50 18.55
C ALA A 70 -6.60 -20.03 19.59
N PRO A 71 -5.92 -19.18 20.37
CA PRO A 71 -5.01 -19.65 21.41
C PRO A 71 -5.78 -20.55 22.39
N GLY A 72 -5.36 -21.83 22.50
CA GLY A 72 -6.03 -22.84 23.33
C GLY A 72 -6.98 -23.78 22.59
N SER A 73 -7.21 -23.58 21.28
CA SER A 73 -7.82 -24.63 20.45
C SER A 73 -6.77 -25.69 20.13
N THR A 74 -6.95 -26.90 20.66
CA THR A 74 -6.16 -28.05 20.21
C THR A 74 -6.61 -28.33 18.77
N PRO A 75 -5.72 -28.31 17.76
CA PRO A 75 -6.11 -28.72 16.42
C PRO A 75 -6.60 -30.16 16.49
N ASP A 76 -7.82 -30.40 16.02
CA ASP A 76 -8.42 -31.73 16.00
C ASP A 76 -7.54 -32.64 15.12
N PRO A 77 -6.95 -33.72 15.67
CA PRO A 77 -5.98 -34.54 14.93
C PRO A 77 -6.62 -35.37 13.80
N ASP A 78 -7.95 -35.40 13.67
CA ASP A 78 -8.68 -36.29 12.75
C ASP A 78 -9.43 -35.56 11.60
N ALA A 79 -9.03 -34.33 11.22
CA ALA A 79 -9.60 -33.61 10.07
C ALA A 79 -9.00 -34.01 8.72
#